data_AF-A0ABD2HAQ7-F1
#
_entry.id   AF-A0ABD2HAQ7-F1
#
_cell.length_a   1.000
_cell.length_b   1.000
_cell.length_c   1.000
_cell.angle_alpha   90.00
_cell.angle_beta   90.00
_cell.angle_gamma   90.00
#
_symmetry.space_group_name_H-M   'P 1'
#
loop_
_entity.id
_entity.type
_entity.pdbx_description
1 polymer ?
#
loop_
_entity_poly.entity_id
_entity_poly.type
_entity_poly.pdbx_seq_one_letter_code
_entity_poly.pdbx_strand_id
1 'polypeptide(L)'
;MSEEVPHEADHTQSTQSLSQALSTLSPTQSPTQSPTQAKSQSKTQQGSSSSSGPTSSSSGSGTLSSVDTIPVTLSSVPEEPEPQPWGRLLPMARGFRSHDCFEDQYLFGRGSNCNYVLNDPDDTESKKFRIYSKRHFRIYREGSEVFVVDLSNNGTFVDGIRIGKDKKLPLVNNAVIALAEPRNKVFVFIDLMSDDQSSLPKELQEKYLLTRRIGTGVCGEVKLAFERSSCRKFAVKIIHKKNFQSEGTATRNAQTEIEILQRIDHPCLIKTEDFYQTEDSYYIVLELMEGGELFQRVKSQQQLSESVTKLYFYQMLRAVQYLHSKGIIHRDLKPENILLSSHEDICLIKVTDFNQSRILEESLLMRSLCGTPSYLAPEVFTQASTTGYSLAVDCWSLGVLLFVCLCGYPPFHESFGRQPISEQIIRGEFTMVPSKWRHVSAQAKDVVRRLLVVEPSDRLSIEGALQHPWMQDDEMQRTAHTLMFPPDAAAMEAESAPGRKRWREEDEEEVPSGKRSQAPPPAEVQAPPPAEVQAPPPAEVQARPPAEVQAPPPAEVQAPPPAEDQL
;
A
#
# COMPACT_ATOMS: atom_id res chain seq x y z
N MET A 1 -17.63 -70.54 -35.14
CA MET A 1 -16.63 -70.77 -34.08
C MET A 1 -16.45 -69.41 -33.38
N SER A 2 -17.34 -68.98 -32.47
CA SER A 2 -18.23 -69.76 -31.58
C SER A 2 -17.43 -70.66 -30.62
N GLU A 3 -17.78 -70.89 -29.35
CA GLU A 3 -18.96 -70.59 -28.48
C GLU A 3 -18.42 -70.12 -27.08
N GLU A 4 -19.10 -69.46 -26.11
CA GLU A 4 -20.42 -68.83 -25.91
C GLU A 4 -20.38 -67.86 -24.67
N VAL A 5 -21.51 -67.26 -24.23
CA VAL A 5 -21.64 -66.46 -22.97
C VAL A 5 -22.97 -66.76 -22.24
N PRO A 6 -22.95 -67.11 -20.94
CA PRO A 6 -23.99 -66.67 -19.97
C PRO A 6 -23.48 -66.48 -18.51
N HIS A 7 -24.13 -65.81 -17.54
CA HIS A 7 -25.22 -64.80 -17.50
C HIS A 7 -25.23 -64.14 -16.08
N GLU A 8 -25.79 -62.93 -15.95
CA GLU A 8 -26.40 -62.35 -14.72
C GLU A 8 -25.55 -62.14 -13.42
N ALA A 9 -25.96 -61.31 -12.44
CA ALA A 9 -27.25 -60.63 -12.24
C ALA A 9 -27.15 -59.13 -11.88
N ASP A 10 -28.30 -58.45 -11.94
CA ASP A 10 -28.52 -57.02 -11.75
C ASP A 10 -28.52 -56.59 -10.27
N HIS A 11 -28.23 -55.31 -9.99
CA HIS A 11 -29.21 -54.44 -9.33
C HIS A 11 -28.82 -52.95 -9.41
N THR A 12 -29.84 -52.09 -9.51
CA THR A 12 -29.75 -50.65 -9.76
C THR A 12 -30.37 -49.82 -8.61
N GLN A 13 -30.24 -48.48 -8.70
CA GLN A 13 -30.97 -47.46 -7.92
C GLN A 13 -30.53 -47.26 -6.43
N SER A 14 -30.76 -46.11 -5.76
CA SER A 14 -31.01 -44.73 -6.21
C SER A 14 -30.93 -43.71 -5.04
N THR A 15 -30.36 -42.53 -5.30
CA THR A 15 -30.77 -41.20 -4.76
C THR A 15 -30.75 -40.88 -3.24
N GLN A 16 -30.95 -39.58 -2.96
CA GLN A 16 -31.33 -38.92 -1.70
C GLN A 16 -30.27 -38.69 -0.60
N SER A 17 -29.62 -37.53 -0.74
CA SER A 17 -29.58 -36.46 0.28
C SER A 17 -30.23 -36.72 1.66
N LEU A 18 -29.50 -36.36 2.71
CA LEU A 18 -30.09 -35.83 3.94
C LEU A 18 -29.32 -34.59 4.42
N SER A 19 -30.00 -33.72 5.15
CA SER A 19 -29.46 -32.48 5.70
C SER A 19 -30.03 -32.25 7.11
N GLN A 20 -29.39 -31.36 7.87
CA GLN A 20 -29.76 -30.94 9.23
C GLN A 20 -29.64 -31.99 10.34
N ALA A 21 -28.79 -31.67 11.32
CA ALA A 21 -29.15 -31.76 12.74
C ALA A 21 -28.38 -30.66 13.49
N LEU A 22 -29.08 -29.85 14.28
CA LEU A 22 -28.51 -28.80 15.12
C LEU A 22 -29.22 -28.86 16.48
N SER A 23 -28.51 -28.46 17.54
CA SER A 23 -29.02 -28.29 18.92
C SER A 23 -29.28 -29.58 19.72
N THR A 24 -28.54 -29.73 20.82
CA THR A 24 -29.10 -29.72 22.19
C THR A 24 -27.98 -29.85 23.22
N LEU A 25 -27.95 -28.96 24.23
CA LEU A 25 -27.58 -29.28 25.63
C LEU A 25 -27.64 -28.04 26.54
N SER A 26 -28.67 -28.03 27.40
CA SER A 26 -28.94 -27.15 28.56
C SER A 26 -30.29 -27.63 29.14
N PRO A 27 -30.65 -27.40 30.42
CA PRO A 27 -30.03 -26.55 31.43
C PRO A 27 -29.61 -27.34 32.71
N THR A 28 -29.18 -26.77 33.84
CA THR A 28 -30.08 -26.19 34.87
C THR A 28 -29.36 -25.47 36.02
N GLN A 29 -30.13 -24.56 36.64
CA GLN A 29 -30.12 -24.12 38.05
C GLN A 29 -29.17 -23.01 38.55
N SER A 30 -29.73 -22.25 39.50
CA SER A 30 -29.26 -21.03 40.15
C SER A 30 -29.15 -21.25 41.67
N PRO A 31 -28.74 -20.22 42.44
CA PRO A 31 -29.72 -19.73 43.42
C PRO A 31 -29.83 -18.19 43.50
N THR A 32 -30.80 -17.74 44.29
CA THR A 32 -31.20 -16.34 44.52
C THR A 32 -30.46 -15.68 45.68
N GLN A 33 -30.39 -14.33 45.69
CA GLN A 33 -30.97 -13.47 46.75
C GLN A 33 -30.83 -11.96 46.47
N SER A 34 -31.73 -11.18 47.08
CA SER A 34 -31.68 -9.71 47.24
C SER A 34 -31.84 -9.40 48.73
N PRO A 35 -31.51 -8.18 49.24
CA PRO A 35 -32.60 -7.22 49.49
C PRO A 35 -32.25 -5.71 49.55
N THR A 36 -33.31 -4.90 49.78
CA THR A 36 -33.36 -3.59 50.49
C THR A 36 -32.79 -2.29 49.88
N GLN A 37 -33.73 -1.52 49.30
CA GLN A 37 -34.09 -0.11 49.61
C GLN A 37 -33.08 0.85 50.27
N ALA A 38 -33.01 2.06 49.71
CA ALA A 38 -32.91 3.33 50.46
C ALA A 38 -33.85 4.39 49.83
N LYS A 39 -34.35 5.34 50.64
CA LYS A 39 -35.22 6.44 50.21
C LYS A 39 -34.52 7.79 50.35
N SER A 40 -34.86 8.75 49.49
CA SER A 40 -34.90 10.18 49.85
C SER A 40 -35.98 10.90 49.01
N GLN A 41 -36.37 12.12 49.40
CA GLN A 41 -37.56 12.81 48.88
C GLN A 41 -37.30 14.29 48.62
N SER A 42 -38.09 14.87 47.69
CA SER A 42 -38.43 16.30 47.60
C SER A 42 -37.30 17.25 47.14
N LYS A 43 -37.55 18.47 46.65
CA LYS A 43 -38.81 19.25 46.56
C LYS A 43 -39.05 19.81 45.16
N THR A 44 -40.32 20.08 44.85
CA THR A 44 -40.75 21.04 43.82
C THR A 44 -40.55 22.49 44.29
N GLN A 45 -40.27 23.38 43.35
CA GLN A 45 -40.80 24.75 43.41
C GLN A 45 -40.97 25.34 42.00
N GLN A 46 -42.05 26.09 41.80
CA GLN A 46 -42.31 26.87 40.60
C GLN A 46 -41.85 28.32 40.82
N GLY A 47 -41.46 29.01 39.74
CA GLY A 47 -41.15 30.43 39.78
C GLY A 47 -41.32 31.06 38.40
N SER A 48 -42.49 31.63 38.13
CA SER A 48 -42.76 32.39 36.92
C SER A 48 -42.72 33.89 37.19
N SER A 49 -42.19 34.66 36.25
CA SER A 49 -42.51 36.08 36.07
C SER A 49 -42.04 36.53 34.67
N SER A 50 -42.61 37.62 34.20
CA SER A 50 -42.44 38.16 32.85
C SER A 50 -42.24 39.68 32.91
N SER A 51 -42.11 40.34 31.74
CA SER A 51 -41.98 41.80 31.57
C SER A 51 -40.64 42.41 32.04
N SER A 52 -40.14 43.52 31.50
CA SER A 52 -40.41 44.20 30.20
C SER A 52 -39.30 45.24 29.95
N GLY A 53 -39.17 45.73 28.71
CA GLY A 53 -38.37 46.94 28.44
C GLY A 53 -38.92 48.17 29.15
N PRO A 54 -38.16 49.29 29.14
CA PRO A 54 -38.37 50.20 28.01
C PRO A 54 -37.09 50.81 27.42
N THR A 55 -37.27 51.50 26.30
CA THR A 55 -36.28 52.34 25.62
C THR A 55 -36.17 53.74 26.25
N SER A 56 -35.02 54.38 26.09
CA SER A 56 -34.94 55.84 25.89
C SER A 56 -33.57 56.23 25.30
N SER A 57 -33.51 57.41 24.67
CA SER A 57 -32.33 57.95 24.02
C SER A 57 -32.12 59.41 24.42
N SER A 58 -30.88 59.88 24.40
CA SER A 58 -30.53 61.30 24.20
C SER A 58 -29.04 61.46 23.94
N SER A 59 -28.66 62.60 23.37
CA SER A 59 -27.28 62.92 22.97
C SER A 59 -26.73 64.07 23.80
N GLY A 60 -25.43 64.08 24.09
CA GLY A 60 -24.76 65.18 24.78
C GLY A 60 -23.27 65.18 24.46
N SER A 61 -22.75 66.31 23.97
CA SER A 61 -21.33 66.49 23.67
C SER A 61 -20.65 67.32 24.75
N GLY A 62 -19.40 67.01 25.09
CA GLY A 62 -18.62 67.76 26.07
C GLY A 62 -17.22 67.17 26.25
N THR A 63 -16.21 67.88 25.77
CA THR A 63 -14.79 67.52 25.94
C THR A 63 -14.18 68.25 27.13
N LEU A 64 -13.47 67.53 28.02
CA LEU A 64 -12.05 67.74 28.35
C LEU A 64 -11.59 66.83 29.51
N SER A 65 -10.27 66.63 29.56
CA SER A 65 -9.50 65.81 30.49
C SER A 65 -9.61 66.27 31.97
N SER A 66 -9.29 65.49 33.01
CA SER A 66 -8.13 64.59 33.14
C SER A 66 -8.23 63.61 34.35
N VAL A 67 -7.27 62.67 34.43
CA VAL A 67 -6.84 61.85 35.60
C VAL A 67 -7.65 60.58 35.95
N ASP A 68 -6.97 59.45 35.75
CA ASP A 68 -6.99 58.15 36.44
C ASP A 68 -8.33 57.53 36.91
N THR A 69 -8.93 56.71 36.04
CA THR A 69 -9.74 55.56 36.45
C THR A 69 -8.99 54.27 36.11
N ILE A 70 -8.88 53.35 37.07
CA ILE A 70 -8.22 52.04 36.91
C ILE A 70 -8.90 51.28 35.75
N PRO A 71 -8.14 50.68 34.81
CA PRO A 71 -8.72 49.85 33.76
C PRO A 71 -9.30 48.58 34.37
N VAL A 72 -10.62 48.57 34.60
CA VAL A 72 -11.36 47.34 34.87
C VAL A 72 -11.32 46.50 33.60
N THR A 73 -10.42 45.53 33.56
CA THR A 73 -10.41 44.49 32.53
C THR A 73 -11.73 43.73 32.63
N LEU A 74 -12.66 44.03 31.73
CA LEU A 74 -13.81 43.15 31.47
C LEU A 74 -13.24 41.76 31.22
N SER A 75 -13.52 40.82 32.12
CA SER A 75 -13.17 39.42 31.95
C SER A 75 -13.79 38.96 30.64
N SER A 76 -12.93 38.57 29.69
CA SER A 76 -13.37 38.02 28.41
C SER A 76 -14.43 36.96 28.65
N VAL A 77 -15.58 37.11 28.00
CA VAL A 77 -16.57 36.03 27.91
C VAL A 77 -15.81 34.79 27.44
N PRO A 78 -15.95 33.62 28.11
CA PRO A 78 -15.35 32.40 27.61
C PRO A 78 -15.82 32.20 26.18
N GLU A 79 -14.87 32.19 25.24
CA GLU A 79 -15.14 31.89 23.84
C GLU A 79 -15.82 30.52 23.79
N GLU A 80 -17.09 30.48 23.37
CA GLU A 80 -17.83 29.22 23.36
C GLU A 80 -17.06 28.24 22.47
N PRO A 81 -16.70 27.05 22.98
CA PRO A 81 -15.79 26.17 22.27
C PRO A 81 -16.40 25.82 20.92
N GLU A 82 -15.68 26.14 19.83
CA GLU A 82 -16.19 25.96 18.46
C GLU A 82 -16.77 24.54 18.32
N PRO A 83 -18.00 24.40 17.79
CA PRO A 83 -18.71 23.13 17.81
C PRO A 83 -17.90 22.09 17.05
N GLN A 84 -17.32 21.13 17.77
CA GLN A 84 -16.46 20.13 17.15
C GLN A 84 -17.32 19.13 16.34
N PRO A 85 -16.91 18.77 15.11
CA PRO A 85 -17.66 17.82 14.32
C PRO A 85 -17.59 16.45 14.97
N TRP A 86 -18.75 15.82 15.17
CA TRP A 86 -18.86 14.51 15.81
C TRP A 86 -18.52 13.35 14.87
N GLY A 87 -18.56 13.60 13.57
CA GLY A 87 -18.18 12.60 12.55
C GLY A 87 -17.63 13.27 11.31
N ARG A 88 -16.89 12.51 10.51
CA ARG A 88 -16.30 12.98 9.25
C ARG A 88 -16.43 11.90 8.18
N LEU A 89 -17.00 12.26 7.03
CA LEU A 89 -16.91 11.45 5.82
C LEU A 89 -15.64 11.84 5.06
N LEU A 90 -14.79 10.86 4.78
CA LEU A 90 -13.60 11.01 3.95
C LEU A 90 -13.84 10.38 2.57
N PRO A 91 -13.48 11.06 1.46
CA PRO A 91 -13.71 10.55 0.12
C PRO A 91 -12.73 9.40 -0.19
N MET A 92 -13.28 8.26 -0.63
CA MET A 92 -12.50 7.13 -1.13
C MET A 92 -12.34 7.16 -2.65
N ALA A 93 -13.35 7.68 -3.37
CA ALA A 93 -13.32 7.90 -4.81
C ALA A 93 -12.90 9.34 -5.15
N ARG A 94 -12.30 9.55 -6.34
CA ARG A 94 -11.99 10.89 -6.87
C ARG A 94 -13.27 11.71 -7.06
N GLY A 95 -13.13 13.04 -7.07
CA GLY A 95 -14.23 13.99 -7.28
C GLY A 95 -15.05 14.34 -6.02
N PHE A 96 -15.16 13.41 -5.06
CA PHE A 96 -15.85 13.67 -3.79
C PHE A 96 -14.97 14.50 -2.84
N ARG A 97 -15.61 15.38 -2.06
CA ARG A 97 -14.98 16.16 -0.99
C ARG A 97 -15.21 15.48 0.36
N SER A 98 -14.37 15.80 1.34
CA SER A 98 -14.64 15.52 2.74
C SER A 98 -15.88 16.28 3.23
N HIS A 99 -16.53 15.77 4.27
CA HIS A 99 -17.66 16.41 4.90
C HIS A 99 -17.67 16.17 6.40
N ASP A 100 -17.76 17.26 7.16
CA ASP A 100 -17.75 17.26 8.61
C ASP A 100 -19.18 17.38 9.14
N CYS A 101 -19.55 16.46 10.03
CA CYS A 101 -20.87 16.35 10.62
C CYS A 101 -20.89 17.11 11.95
N PHE A 102 -21.52 18.28 11.95
CA PHE A 102 -21.79 19.10 13.13
C PHE A 102 -23.24 18.91 13.61
N GLU A 103 -24.20 19.03 12.68
CA GLU A 103 -25.63 18.85 12.90
C GLU A 103 -26.01 17.38 13.19
N ASP A 104 -27.14 17.12 13.82
CA ASP A 104 -27.63 15.77 14.08
C ASP A 104 -28.02 14.98 12.81
N GLN A 105 -28.17 15.63 11.64
CA GLN A 105 -28.67 14.97 10.43
C GLN A 105 -28.13 15.57 9.12
N TYR A 106 -27.60 14.70 8.26
CA TYR A 106 -27.14 15.03 6.92
C TYR A 106 -27.78 14.15 5.84
N LEU A 107 -28.37 14.79 4.82
CA LEU A 107 -28.93 14.16 3.64
C LEU A 107 -27.95 14.21 2.47
N PHE A 108 -27.72 13.07 1.82
CA PHE A 108 -26.76 12.91 0.72
C PHE A 108 -27.51 12.48 -0.54
N GLY A 109 -27.21 13.09 -1.68
CA GLY A 109 -27.83 12.73 -2.96
C GLY A 109 -27.49 13.72 -4.08
N ARG A 110 -27.95 13.45 -5.30
CA ARG A 110 -27.78 14.36 -6.45
C ARG A 110 -28.85 15.45 -6.55
N GLY A 111 -29.63 15.66 -5.49
CA GLY A 111 -30.62 16.72 -5.40
C GLY A 111 -30.02 17.96 -4.75
N SER A 112 -30.30 19.14 -5.29
CA SER A 112 -29.88 20.44 -4.72
C SER A 112 -30.45 20.74 -3.33
N ASN A 113 -31.35 19.89 -2.82
CA ASN A 113 -31.91 19.91 -1.48
C ASN A 113 -31.24 18.91 -0.51
N CYS A 114 -30.07 18.38 -0.85
CA CYS A 114 -29.24 17.56 0.03
C CYS A 114 -28.18 18.43 0.72
N ASN A 115 -27.92 18.21 2.01
CA ASN A 115 -26.86 18.92 2.75
C ASN A 115 -25.49 18.71 2.09
N TYR A 116 -25.25 17.49 1.61
CA TYR A 116 -24.14 17.18 0.72
C TYR A 116 -24.70 16.76 -0.64
N VAL A 117 -24.48 17.60 -1.65
CA VAL A 117 -24.78 17.24 -3.03
C VAL A 117 -23.66 16.33 -3.55
N LEU A 118 -23.99 15.06 -3.78
CA LEU A 118 -23.13 14.15 -4.55
C LEU A 118 -22.98 14.78 -5.94
N ASN A 119 -21.76 15.19 -6.29
CA ASN A 119 -21.38 15.75 -7.59
C ASN A 119 -20.06 15.11 -8.01
N ASP A 120 -19.95 14.74 -9.28
CA ASP A 120 -18.70 14.31 -9.91
C ASP A 120 -18.13 15.54 -10.68
N PRO A 121 -16.96 16.09 -10.31
CA PRO A 121 -16.38 17.25 -11.00
C PRO A 121 -15.86 16.92 -12.39
N ASP A 122 -15.51 15.67 -12.66
CA ASP A 122 -14.82 15.28 -13.90
C ASP A 122 -15.80 15.14 -15.07
N ASP A 123 -17.06 14.75 -14.81
CA ASP A 123 -18.17 14.80 -15.79
C ASP A 123 -19.56 14.65 -15.12
N THR A 124 -20.38 15.71 -15.15
CA THR A 124 -21.79 15.66 -14.66
C THR A 124 -22.76 14.93 -15.60
N GLU A 125 -22.40 14.71 -16.86
CA GLU A 125 -23.17 13.90 -17.83
C GLU A 125 -22.82 12.40 -17.73
N SER A 126 -21.78 12.05 -16.97
CA SER A 126 -21.24 10.71 -16.79
C SER A 126 -22.34 9.69 -16.49
N LYS A 127 -22.28 8.55 -17.19
CA LYS A 127 -23.19 7.42 -16.95
C LYS A 127 -23.15 6.95 -15.48
N LYS A 128 -22.02 7.13 -14.78
CA LYS A 128 -21.89 6.86 -13.35
C LYS A 128 -22.78 7.77 -12.50
N PHE A 129 -22.93 9.04 -12.85
CA PHE A 129 -23.69 10.00 -12.04
C PHE A 129 -25.20 9.70 -12.01
N ARG A 130 -25.75 9.19 -13.12
CA ARG A 130 -27.18 8.86 -13.25
C ARG A 130 -27.62 7.70 -12.34
N ILE A 131 -26.71 6.88 -11.81
CA ILE A 131 -27.03 5.78 -10.88
C ILE A 131 -27.33 6.29 -9.46
N TYR A 132 -27.02 7.55 -9.16
CA TYR A 132 -27.27 8.13 -7.84
C TYR A 132 -28.71 8.66 -7.74
N SER A 133 -29.35 8.42 -6.60
CA SER A 133 -30.73 8.86 -6.35
C SER A 133 -30.76 10.33 -5.90
N LYS A 134 -31.86 11.07 -6.20
CA LYS A 134 -32.00 12.50 -5.81
C LYS A 134 -31.77 12.70 -4.31
N ARG A 135 -32.34 11.79 -3.51
CA ARG A 135 -31.96 11.51 -2.12
C ARG A 135 -31.39 10.09 -2.17
N HIS A 136 -30.15 9.89 -1.75
CA HIS A 136 -29.44 8.61 -1.85
C HIS A 136 -29.37 7.94 -0.48
N PHE A 137 -28.82 8.63 0.52
CA PHE A 137 -28.80 8.15 1.90
C PHE A 137 -28.91 9.32 2.88
N ARG A 138 -29.23 9.02 4.13
CA ARG A 138 -29.24 9.98 5.25
C ARG A 138 -28.37 9.41 6.36
N ILE A 139 -27.38 10.16 6.81
CA ILE A 139 -26.70 9.90 8.09
C ILE A 139 -27.39 10.74 9.15
N TYR A 140 -27.58 10.20 10.33
CA TYR A 140 -28.05 10.95 11.49
C TYR A 140 -27.48 10.39 12.79
N ARG A 141 -27.42 11.24 13.81
CA ARG A 141 -26.99 10.91 15.18
C ARG A 141 -28.20 10.80 16.10
N GLU A 142 -28.12 9.89 17.07
CA GLU A 142 -29.17 9.62 18.05
C GLU A 142 -28.46 9.37 19.41
N GLY A 143 -28.14 10.47 20.12
CA GLY A 143 -27.31 10.41 21.33
C GLY A 143 -25.83 10.13 21.02
N SER A 144 -25.31 9.00 21.45
CA SER A 144 -23.96 8.52 21.08
C SER A 144 -23.94 7.64 19.84
N GLU A 145 -25.10 7.17 19.35
CA GLU A 145 -25.15 6.26 18.20
C GLU A 145 -25.29 7.04 16.89
N VAL A 146 -24.62 6.57 15.84
CA VAL A 146 -24.74 7.10 14.47
C VAL A 146 -25.40 6.05 13.60
N PHE A 147 -26.34 6.47 12.76
CA PHE A 147 -27.12 5.60 11.88
C PHE A 147 -27.11 6.11 10.44
N VAL A 148 -27.09 5.18 9.49
CA VAL A 148 -27.27 5.46 8.05
C VAL A 148 -28.56 4.82 7.54
N VAL A 149 -29.35 5.58 6.79
CA VAL A 149 -30.61 5.17 6.15
C VAL A 149 -30.44 5.19 4.64
N ASP A 150 -30.75 4.09 3.96
CA ASP A 150 -30.76 4.01 2.49
C ASP A 150 -32.07 4.55 1.94
N LEU A 151 -32.01 5.65 1.20
CA LEU A 151 -33.18 6.29 0.55
C LEU A 151 -33.18 6.04 -0.97
N SER A 152 -32.22 5.27 -1.47
CA SER A 152 -31.94 5.11 -2.89
C SER A 152 -32.78 4.01 -3.55
N ASN A 153 -32.85 4.06 -4.88
CA ASN A 153 -33.44 2.97 -5.65
C ASN A 153 -32.42 1.85 -5.96
N ASN A 154 -31.15 2.20 -6.15
CA ASN A 154 -30.11 1.25 -6.59
C ASN A 154 -29.43 0.54 -5.41
N GLY A 155 -29.39 1.16 -4.23
CA GLY A 155 -28.89 0.59 -2.99
C GLY A 155 -27.71 1.38 -2.40
N THR A 156 -27.78 1.62 -1.10
CA THR A 156 -26.63 2.03 -0.28
C THR A 156 -26.08 0.80 0.44
N PHE A 157 -24.76 0.69 0.49
CA PHE A 157 -24.04 -0.45 1.09
C PHE A 157 -23.08 0.05 2.17
N VAL A 158 -22.97 -0.68 3.28
CA VAL A 158 -22.02 -0.44 4.37
C VAL A 158 -21.16 -1.68 4.50
N ASP A 159 -19.84 -1.53 4.32
CA ASP A 159 -18.84 -2.60 4.34
C ASP A 159 -19.19 -3.82 3.45
N GLY A 160 -19.89 -3.53 2.35
CA GLY A 160 -20.37 -4.51 1.37
C GLY A 160 -21.79 -5.05 1.62
N ILE A 161 -22.35 -4.86 2.82
CA ILE A 161 -23.73 -5.25 3.17
C ILE A 161 -24.69 -4.19 2.63
N ARG A 162 -25.70 -4.60 1.85
CA ARG A 162 -26.75 -3.69 1.39
C ARG A 162 -27.68 -3.34 2.55
N ILE A 163 -27.83 -2.05 2.88
CA ILE A 163 -28.82 -1.59 3.87
C ILE A 163 -30.23 -1.96 3.40
N GLY A 164 -30.56 -1.60 2.15
CA GLY A 164 -31.87 -1.78 1.55
C GLY A 164 -32.79 -0.59 1.82
N LYS A 165 -33.56 -0.21 0.80
CA LYS A 165 -34.35 1.01 0.78
C LYS A 165 -35.29 1.14 2.00
N ASP A 166 -35.31 2.36 2.55
CA ASP A 166 -36.04 2.83 3.73
C ASP A 166 -35.71 2.08 5.04
N LYS A 167 -34.63 1.28 5.07
CA LYS A 167 -34.06 0.68 6.30
C LYS A 167 -32.90 1.50 6.84
N LYS A 168 -32.61 1.35 8.14
CA LYS A 168 -31.41 1.87 8.80
C LYS A 168 -30.43 0.77 9.20
N LEU A 169 -29.13 1.06 9.17
CA LEU A 169 -28.08 0.32 9.88
C LEU A 169 -27.31 1.28 10.81
N PRO A 170 -26.75 0.80 11.94
CA PRO A 170 -25.76 1.56 12.68
C PRO A 170 -24.52 1.79 11.81
N LEU A 171 -23.91 2.97 11.94
CA LEU A 171 -22.74 3.41 11.19
C LEU A 171 -21.57 3.55 12.16
N VAL A 172 -20.81 2.47 12.31
CA VAL A 172 -19.68 2.41 13.25
C VAL A 172 -18.47 3.18 12.73
N ASN A 173 -17.51 3.48 13.62
CA ASN A 173 -16.23 4.06 13.25
C ASN A 173 -15.56 3.23 12.13
N ASN A 174 -15.07 3.92 11.10
CA ASN A 174 -14.40 3.36 9.92
C ASN A 174 -15.28 2.57 8.93
N ALA A 175 -16.60 2.63 9.07
CA ALA A 175 -17.53 1.97 8.15
C ALA A 175 -17.45 2.55 6.73
N VAL A 176 -17.31 1.68 5.71
CA VAL A 176 -17.18 2.11 4.31
C VAL A 176 -18.53 2.13 3.60
N ILE A 177 -18.94 3.33 3.16
CA ILE A 177 -20.17 3.57 2.41
C ILE A 177 -19.91 3.43 0.91
N ALA A 178 -20.56 2.46 0.28
CA ALA A 178 -20.56 2.25 -1.16
C ALA A 178 -21.95 2.53 -1.77
N LEU A 179 -21.98 3.16 -2.95
CA LEU A 179 -23.20 3.73 -3.54
C LEU A 179 -23.58 3.06 -4.87
N ALA A 180 -24.84 2.63 -4.97
CA ALA A 180 -25.44 1.85 -6.06
C ALA A 180 -24.84 0.46 -6.34
N GLU A 181 -23.54 0.24 -6.10
CA GLU A 181 -22.86 -1.06 -6.24
C GLU A 181 -21.92 -1.33 -5.05
N PRO A 182 -21.78 -2.59 -4.58
CA PRO A 182 -20.87 -2.94 -3.47
C PRO A 182 -19.39 -2.60 -3.72
N ARG A 183 -18.99 -2.51 -5.00
CA ARG A 183 -17.62 -2.18 -5.42
C ARG A 183 -17.35 -0.67 -5.44
N ASN A 184 -18.39 0.14 -5.60
CA ASN A 184 -18.29 1.60 -5.72
C ASN A 184 -18.19 2.27 -4.34
N LYS A 185 -17.06 2.09 -3.66
CA LYS A 185 -16.76 2.63 -2.33
C LYS A 185 -16.51 4.14 -2.46
N VAL A 186 -17.43 4.95 -1.94
CA VAL A 186 -17.42 6.42 -2.13
C VAL A 186 -16.87 7.14 -0.90
N PHE A 187 -17.27 6.73 0.31
CA PHE A 187 -16.81 7.34 1.55
C PHE A 187 -16.37 6.29 2.58
N VAL A 188 -15.50 6.68 3.49
CA VAL A 188 -15.39 6.06 4.81
C VAL A 188 -15.91 7.04 5.85
N PHE A 189 -16.76 6.56 6.76
CA PHE A 189 -17.21 7.34 7.92
C PHE A 189 -16.24 7.15 9.08
N ILE A 190 -15.80 8.26 9.67
CA ILE A 190 -15.00 8.29 10.89
C ILE A 190 -15.84 8.90 12.00
N ASP A 191 -15.93 8.19 13.11
CA ASP A 191 -16.53 8.71 14.34
C ASP A 191 -15.45 9.50 15.09
N LEU A 192 -15.60 10.83 15.14
CA LEU A 192 -14.64 11.70 15.80
C LEU A 192 -14.82 11.73 17.32
N MET A 193 -15.93 11.17 17.83
CA MET A 193 -16.17 10.96 19.26
C MET A 193 -15.63 9.60 19.76
N SER A 194 -15.04 8.77 18.88
CA SER A 194 -14.58 7.43 19.24
C SER A 194 -13.22 7.43 19.96
N ASP A 195 -13.13 6.69 21.07
CA ASP A 195 -11.92 6.60 21.90
C ASP A 195 -10.70 5.97 21.19
N ASP A 196 -10.89 5.32 20.02
CA ASP A 196 -9.83 4.70 19.20
C ASP A 196 -8.62 5.63 18.98
N GLN A 197 -8.87 6.94 18.79
CA GLN A 197 -7.82 7.93 18.51
C GLN A 197 -7.05 8.35 19.78
N SER A 198 -7.59 8.16 20.99
CA SER A 198 -7.02 8.65 22.25
C SER A 198 -5.69 8.00 22.64
N SER A 199 -5.40 6.82 22.07
CA SER A 199 -4.20 6.02 22.32
C SER A 199 -3.02 6.36 21.41
N LEU A 200 -3.19 7.30 20.47
CA LEU A 200 -2.18 7.65 19.47
C LEU A 200 -1.26 8.78 19.98
N PRO A 201 0.00 8.86 19.49
CA PRO A 201 0.83 10.04 19.72
C PRO A 201 0.16 11.29 19.14
N LYS A 202 0.14 12.40 19.91
CA LYS A 202 -0.60 13.62 19.55
C LYS A 202 -0.24 14.17 18.17
N GLU A 203 1.04 14.23 17.85
CA GLU A 203 1.57 14.71 16.57
C GLU A 203 1.00 13.91 15.37
N LEU A 204 0.88 12.58 15.52
CA LEU A 204 0.23 11.71 14.54
C LEU A 204 -1.28 11.98 14.48
N GLN A 205 -1.94 12.15 15.63
CA GLN A 205 -3.38 12.47 15.70
C GLN A 205 -3.70 13.86 15.11
N GLU A 206 -2.80 14.82 15.22
CA GLU A 206 -2.94 16.20 14.71
C GLU A 206 -2.73 16.27 13.19
N LYS A 207 -1.73 15.58 12.63
CA LYS A 207 -1.49 15.55 11.17
C LYS A 207 -2.36 14.54 10.43
N TYR A 208 -2.67 13.39 11.04
CA TYR A 208 -3.37 12.27 10.41
C TYR A 208 -4.66 11.88 11.13
N LEU A 209 -5.57 11.27 10.37
CA LEU A 209 -6.73 10.57 10.87
C LEU A 209 -6.59 9.10 10.50
N LEU A 210 -6.22 8.26 11.48
CA LEU A 210 -6.12 6.81 11.31
C LEU A 210 -7.52 6.21 11.21
N THR A 211 -7.66 5.22 10.34
CA THR A 211 -8.96 4.60 10.02
C THR A 211 -8.91 3.07 10.12
N ARG A 212 -9.74 2.35 9.36
CA ARG A 212 -9.79 0.88 9.32
C ARG A 212 -8.42 0.25 9.07
N ARG A 213 -8.25 -0.95 9.64
CA ARG A 213 -7.15 -1.87 9.30
C ARG A 213 -7.26 -2.30 7.84
N ILE A 214 -6.14 -2.24 7.12
CA ILE A 214 -5.98 -2.69 5.73
C ILE A 214 -5.05 -3.90 5.61
N GLY A 215 -4.21 -4.18 6.62
CA GLY A 215 -3.34 -5.35 6.65
C GLY A 215 -2.96 -5.78 8.07
N THR A 216 -2.42 -7.00 8.18
CA THR A 216 -1.84 -7.57 9.40
C THR A 216 -0.59 -8.35 9.01
N GLY A 217 0.54 -8.05 9.64
CA GLY A 217 1.80 -8.76 9.45
C GLY A 217 2.31 -9.33 10.78
N VAL A 218 3.44 -10.03 10.73
CA VAL A 218 4.10 -10.62 11.92
C VAL A 218 4.37 -9.57 12.99
N CYS A 219 4.71 -8.35 12.57
CA CYS A 219 5.15 -7.27 13.46
C CYS A 219 4.02 -6.39 14.02
N GLY A 220 2.76 -6.56 13.57
CA GLY A 220 1.62 -5.74 13.98
C GLY A 220 0.59 -5.52 12.88
N GLU A 221 -0.11 -4.39 12.93
CA GLU A 221 -1.17 -4.05 11.97
C GLU A 221 -0.80 -2.90 11.02
N VAL A 222 -1.48 -2.82 9.88
CA VAL A 222 -1.42 -1.68 8.96
C VAL A 222 -2.80 -1.07 8.85
N LYS A 223 -2.94 0.22 9.17
CA LYS A 223 -4.20 0.98 9.07
C LYS A 223 -4.14 1.99 7.91
N LEU A 224 -5.27 2.17 7.22
CA LEU A 224 -5.43 3.28 6.28
C LEU A 224 -5.49 4.58 7.09
N ALA A 225 -4.73 5.60 6.70
CA ALA A 225 -4.83 6.94 7.27
C ALA A 225 -5.07 7.98 6.17
N PHE A 226 -5.57 9.14 6.58
CA PHE A 226 -5.70 10.32 5.72
C PHE A 226 -4.99 11.50 6.38
N GLU A 227 -4.20 12.24 5.62
CA GLU A 227 -3.65 13.52 6.07
C GLU A 227 -4.78 14.55 6.22
N ARG A 228 -4.88 15.23 7.36
CA ARG A 228 -6.02 16.10 7.68
C ARG A 228 -6.10 17.35 6.82
N SER A 229 -4.97 17.89 6.38
CA SER A 229 -4.87 19.11 5.56
C SER A 229 -5.25 18.89 4.10
N SER A 230 -4.88 17.73 3.53
CA SER A 230 -4.97 17.45 2.09
C SER A 230 -5.99 16.36 1.72
N CYS A 231 -6.43 15.56 2.71
CA CYS A 231 -7.14 14.30 2.50
C CYS A 231 -6.39 13.26 1.62
N ARG A 232 -5.06 13.41 1.43
CA ARG A 232 -4.20 12.38 0.81
C ARG A 232 -4.21 11.11 1.67
N LYS A 233 -4.21 9.95 1.00
CA LYS A 233 -4.26 8.62 1.64
C LYS A 233 -2.87 8.07 1.93
N PHE A 234 -2.70 7.43 3.08
CA PHE A 234 -1.46 6.83 3.56
C PHE A 234 -1.74 5.46 4.22
N ALA A 235 -0.68 4.66 4.39
CA ALA A 235 -0.71 3.40 5.15
C ALA A 235 0.16 3.55 6.39
N VAL A 236 -0.41 3.41 7.59
CA VAL A 236 0.33 3.48 8.85
C VAL A 236 0.60 2.06 9.36
N LYS A 237 1.86 1.63 9.30
CA LYS A 237 2.34 0.36 9.88
C LYS A 237 2.62 0.59 11.37
N ILE A 238 1.89 -0.13 12.22
CA ILE A 238 1.96 -0.03 13.69
C ILE A 238 2.70 -1.27 14.20
N ILE A 239 3.80 -1.05 14.90
CA ILE A 239 4.69 -2.10 15.41
C ILE A 239 4.71 -2.01 16.94
N HIS A 240 4.09 -2.98 17.63
CA HIS A 240 3.99 -2.99 19.08
C HIS A 240 5.27 -3.55 19.72
N LYS A 241 6.03 -2.74 20.45
CA LYS A 241 7.33 -3.14 21.03
C LYS A 241 7.22 -4.33 21.98
N LYS A 242 6.08 -4.46 22.68
CA LYS A 242 5.74 -5.62 23.53
C LYS A 242 5.83 -6.97 22.82
N ASN A 243 5.57 -7.04 21.50
CA ASN A 243 5.69 -8.27 20.71
C ASN A 243 7.15 -8.74 20.55
N PHE A 244 8.13 -7.91 20.92
CA PHE A 244 9.56 -8.15 20.70
C PHE A 244 10.36 -8.19 22.02
N GLN A 245 9.71 -7.99 23.17
CA GLN A 245 10.37 -7.90 24.49
C GLN A 245 10.93 -9.24 25.00
N SER A 246 10.48 -10.37 24.47
CA SER A 246 11.01 -11.71 24.79
C SER A 246 12.17 -12.15 23.90
N GLU A 247 12.39 -11.51 22.75
CA GLU A 247 13.35 -11.94 21.72
C GLU A 247 14.18 -10.76 21.20
N GLY A 248 15.37 -10.56 21.76
CA GLY A 248 16.24 -9.42 21.43
C GLY A 248 16.57 -9.28 19.94
N THR A 249 16.69 -10.39 19.21
CA THR A 249 16.85 -10.43 17.75
C THR A 249 15.71 -9.71 17.02
N ALA A 250 14.47 -9.93 17.47
CA ALA A 250 13.29 -9.40 16.80
C ALA A 250 13.10 -7.89 17.09
N THR A 251 13.50 -7.42 18.28
CA THR A 251 13.59 -5.97 18.57
C THR A 251 14.59 -5.27 17.64
N ARG A 252 15.77 -5.88 17.42
CA ARG A 252 16.79 -5.35 16.51
C ARG A 252 16.29 -5.31 15.07
N ASN A 253 15.65 -6.36 14.57
CA ASN A 253 15.07 -6.38 13.21
C ASN A 253 14.10 -5.21 12.97
N ALA A 254 13.24 -4.88 13.94
CA ALA A 254 12.31 -3.75 13.81
C ALA A 254 13.03 -2.38 13.77
N GLN A 255 14.13 -2.22 14.50
CA GLN A 255 14.97 -1.01 14.42
C GLN A 255 15.72 -0.92 13.09
N THR A 256 16.26 -2.04 12.59
CA THR A 256 16.90 -2.12 11.27
C THR A 256 15.92 -1.85 10.12
N GLU A 257 14.66 -2.29 10.21
CA GLU A 257 13.63 -1.91 9.22
C GLU A 257 13.43 -0.39 9.20
N ILE A 258 13.29 0.26 10.36
CA ILE A 258 13.11 1.72 10.46
C ILE A 258 14.33 2.46 9.89
N GLU A 259 15.54 2.00 10.24
CA GLU A 259 16.82 2.54 9.76
C GLU A 259 16.98 2.42 8.23
N ILE A 260 16.54 1.30 7.65
CA ILE A 260 16.49 1.09 6.19
C ILE A 260 15.45 2.02 5.56
N LEU A 261 14.22 2.04 6.07
CA LEU A 261 13.09 2.86 5.59
C LEU A 261 13.34 4.38 5.67
N GLN A 262 14.29 4.83 6.49
CA GLN A 262 14.73 6.22 6.59
C GLN A 262 15.94 6.54 5.68
N ARG A 263 16.65 5.53 5.15
CA ARG A 263 17.85 5.69 4.30
C ARG A 263 17.60 5.46 2.81
N ILE A 264 16.52 4.77 2.45
CA ILE A 264 16.16 4.49 1.06
C ILE A 264 15.32 5.63 0.46
N ASP A 265 15.69 6.05 -0.74
CA ASP A 265 14.89 6.93 -1.60
C ASP A 265 15.07 6.48 -3.06
N HIS A 266 14.03 5.85 -3.60
CA HIS A 266 13.99 5.30 -4.95
C HIS A 266 12.53 5.07 -5.37
N PRO A 267 12.10 5.42 -6.60
CA PRO A 267 10.69 5.38 -6.98
C PRO A 267 10.05 3.99 -6.92
N CYS A 268 10.81 2.90 -7.11
CA CYS A 268 10.30 1.52 -6.98
C CYS A 268 10.52 0.90 -5.59
N LEU A 269 10.80 1.70 -4.56
CA LEU A 269 10.75 1.30 -3.15
C LEU A 269 9.59 2.04 -2.45
N ILE A 270 9.06 1.47 -1.37
CA ILE A 270 8.02 2.14 -0.56
C ILE A 270 8.64 3.32 0.19
N LYS A 271 8.03 4.51 0.05
CA LYS A 271 8.48 5.74 0.70
C LYS A 271 7.82 5.90 2.07
N THR A 272 8.63 6.25 3.06
CA THR A 272 8.19 6.78 4.36
C THR A 272 7.93 8.29 4.24
N GLU A 273 6.76 8.77 4.68
CA GLU A 273 6.43 10.20 4.74
C GLU A 273 6.69 10.78 6.14
N ASP A 274 6.35 10.05 7.22
CA ASP A 274 6.68 10.39 8.62
C ASP A 274 6.93 9.14 9.48
N PHE A 275 7.53 9.36 10.65
CA PHE A 275 7.76 8.34 11.67
C PHE A 275 7.44 8.89 13.07
N TYR A 276 6.67 8.15 13.86
CA TYR A 276 6.35 8.49 15.25
C TYR A 276 6.61 7.30 16.19
N GLN A 277 6.90 7.58 17.46
CA GLN A 277 7.10 6.56 18.48
C GLN A 277 6.42 6.95 19.80
N THR A 278 5.82 5.96 20.46
CA THR A 278 5.44 6.02 21.87
C THR A 278 6.36 5.13 22.69
N GLU A 279 6.15 4.99 24.00
CA GLU A 279 6.87 3.98 24.80
C GLU A 279 6.61 2.56 24.26
N ASP A 280 5.35 2.26 23.95
CA ASP A 280 4.84 0.92 23.61
C ASP A 280 4.86 0.56 22.12
N SER A 281 4.94 1.53 21.19
CA SER A 281 4.77 1.26 19.75
C SER A 281 5.56 2.20 18.85
N TYR A 282 5.86 1.75 17.64
CA TYR A 282 6.31 2.57 16.52
C TYR A 282 5.19 2.71 15.48
N TYR A 283 5.10 3.86 14.83
CA TYR A 283 4.11 4.19 13.80
C TYR A 283 4.85 4.72 12.58
N ILE A 284 4.89 3.93 11.52
CA ILE A 284 5.57 4.28 10.26
C ILE A 284 4.51 4.70 9.26
N VAL A 285 4.52 5.96 8.81
CA VAL A 285 3.59 6.47 7.79
C VAL A 285 4.20 6.26 6.42
N LEU A 286 3.59 5.38 5.63
CA LEU A 286 3.99 5.01 4.29
C LEU A 286 2.99 5.55 3.26
N GLU A 287 3.42 5.74 2.01
CA GLU A 287 2.49 6.00 0.90
C GLU A 287 1.49 4.83 0.70
N LEU A 288 0.26 5.13 0.26
CA LEU A 288 -0.73 4.08 -0.01
C LEU A 288 -0.68 3.60 -1.46
N MET A 289 -0.42 2.31 -1.65
CA MET A 289 -0.45 1.65 -2.95
C MET A 289 -1.85 1.08 -3.25
N GLU A 290 -2.65 1.82 -4.03
CA GLU A 290 -4.08 1.48 -4.25
C GLU A 290 -4.29 0.18 -5.06
N GLY A 291 -3.30 -0.24 -5.85
CA GLY A 291 -3.35 -1.47 -6.64
C GLY A 291 -3.27 -2.77 -5.84
N GLY A 292 -2.76 -2.72 -4.61
CA GLY A 292 -2.58 -3.87 -3.71
C GLY A 292 -1.37 -4.76 -4.04
N GLU A 293 -1.34 -5.95 -3.45
CA GLU A 293 -0.27 -6.94 -3.62
C GLU A 293 -0.23 -7.53 -5.04
N LEU A 294 0.97 -7.68 -5.60
CA LEU A 294 1.21 -8.41 -6.86
C LEU A 294 0.74 -9.88 -6.77
N PHE A 295 0.84 -10.50 -5.59
CA PHE A 295 0.30 -11.85 -5.34
C PHE A 295 -1.19 -11.98 -5.73
N GLN A 296 -2.03 -11.02 -5.34
CA GLN A 296 -3.46 -11.05 -5.67
C GLN A 296 -3.70 -10.77 -7.16
N ARG A 297 -2.85 -9.98 -7.83
CA ARG A 297 -2.90 -9.78 -9.29
C ARG A 297 -2.62 -11.08 -10.03
N VAL A 298 -1.51 -11.77 -9.72
CA VAL A 298 -1.15 -13.06 -10.35
C VAL A 298 -2.23 -14.12 -10.06
N LYS A 299 -2.72 -14.20 -8.82
CA LYS A 299 -3.78 -15.13 -8.41
C LYS A 299 -5.11 -14.89 -9.12
N SER A 300 -5.47 -13.64 -9.41
CA SER A 300 -6.73 -13.29 -10.08
C SER A 300 -6.67 -13.41 -11.61
N GLN A 301 -5.53 -13.08 -12.24
CA GLN A 301 -5.34 -13.22 -13.69
C GLN A 301 -4.88 -14.63 -14.11
N GLN A 302 -4.52 -15.52 -13.16
CA GLN A 302 -3.88 -16.84 -13.34
C GLN A 302 -2.48 -16.84 -13.99
N GLN A 303 -2.08 -15.75 -14.65
CA GLN A 303 -0.74 -15.44 -15.15
C GLN A 303 -0.78 -14.00 -15.69
N LEU A 304 0.34 -13.29 -15.65
CA LEU A 304 0.45 -11.97 -16.29
C LEU A 304 0.79 -12.13 -17.79
N SER A 305 0.67 -11.06 -18.56
CA SER A 305 1.28 -11.02 -19.90
C SER A 305 2.80 -10.85 -19.79
N GLU A 306 3.54 -11.27 -20.81
CA GLU A 306 5.00 -11.15 -20.79
C GLU A 306 5.47 -9.68 -20.79
N SER A 307 4.74 -8.77 -21.45
CA SER A 307 5.06 -7.33 -21.45
C SER A 307 4.85 -6.68 -20.08
N VAL A 308 3.74 -6.98 -19.39
CA VAL A 308 3.49 -6.51 -18.02
C VAL A 308 4.49 -7.12 -17.05
N THR A 309 4.81 -8.40 -17.21
CA THR A 309 5.84 -9.07 -16.40
C THR A 309 7.21 -8.42 -16.62
N LYS A 310 7.58 -8.10 -17.86
CA LYS A 310 8.83 -7.41 -18.18
C LYS A 310 8.88 -6.02 -17.53
N LEU A 311 7.81 -5.24 -17.64
CA LEU A 311 7.69 -3.91 -17.05
C LEU A 311 7.82 -3.93 -15.51
N TYR A 312 7.15 -4.88 -14.84
CA TYR A 312 7.27 -5.04 -13.39
C TYR A 312 8.66 -5.55 -13.00
N PHE A 313 9.21 -6.52 -13.72
CA PHE A 313 10.52 -7.10 -13.42
C PHE A 313 11.68 -6.12 -13.61
N TYR A 314 11.64 -5.27 -14.64
CA TYR A 314 12.61 -4.19 -14.82
C TYR A 314 12.61 -3.22 -13.63
N GLN A 315 11.44 -2.83 -13.14
CA GLN A 315 11.30 -1.98 -11.95
C GLN A 315 11.83 -2.66 -10.67
N MET A 316 11.58 -3.97 -10.51
CA MET A 316 12.15 -4.76 -9.41
C MET A 316 13.67 -4.83 -9.47
N LEU A 317 14.24 -5.06 -10.66
CA LEU A 317 15.70 -5.04 -10.86
C LEU A 317 16.28 -3.67 -10.50
N ARG A 318 15.63 -2.56 -10.87
CA ARG A 318 16.06 -1.21 -10.45
C ARG A 318 15.98 -0.99 -8.94
N ALA A 319 14.91 -1.45 -8.30
CA ALA A 319 14.76 -1.39 -6.85
C ALA A 319 15.86 -2.18 -6.11
N VAL A 320 16.14 -3.40 -6.54
CA VAL A 320 17.16 -4.26 -5.91
C VAL A 320 18.58 -3.77 -6.23
N GLN A 321 18.85 -3.27 -7.44
CA GLN A 321 20.10 -2.58 -7.78
C GLN A 321 20.37 -1.40 -6.84
N TYR A 322 19.35 -0.58 -6.56
CA TYR A 322 19.48 0.52 -5.60
C TYR A 322 19.83 0.00 -4.20
N LEU A 323 19.09 -0.99 -3.68
CA LEU A 323 19.34 -1.57 -2.35
C LEU A 323 20.77 -2.14 -2.25
N HIS A 324 21.20 -2.93 -3.25
CA HIS A 324 22.54 -3.51 -3.29
C HIS A 324 23.63 -2.43 -3.36
N SER A 325 23.40 -1.33 -4.10
CA SER A 325 24.32 -0.17 -4.14
C SER A 325 24.43 0.58 -2.79
N LYS A 326 23.44 0.45 -1.91
CA LYS A 326 23.45 0.95 -0.52
C LYS A 326 23.98 -0.07 0.49
N GLY A 327 24.42 -1.25 0.04
CA GLY A 327 24.81 -2.35 0.91
C GLY A 327 23.63 -2.99 1.66
N ILE A 328 22.40 -2.84 1.16
CA ILE A 328 21.17 -3.38 1.75
C ILE A 328 20.72 -4.60 0.94
N ILE A 329 20.38 -5.69 1.63
CA ILE A 329 19.91 -6.94 1.02
C ILE A 329 18.50 -7.22 1.51
N HIS A 330 17.56 -7.52 0.60
CA HIS A 330 16.13 -7.60 0.94
C HIS A 330 15.78 -8.90 1.69
N ARG A 331 16.27 -10.03 1.19
CA ARG A 331 16.19 -11.40 1.74
C ARG A 331 14.80 -12.05 1.79
N ASP A 332 13.72 -11.28 1.65
CA ASP A 332 12.34 -11.79 1.57
C ASP A 332 11.57 -11.17 0.39
N LEU A 333 12.12 -11.32 -0.83
CA LEU A 333 11.46 -10.89 -2.07
C LEU A 333 10.44 -11.94 -2.52
N LYS A 334 9.16 -11.57 -2.47
CA LYS A 334 8.01 -12.42 -2.82
C LYS A 334 6.86 -11.57 -3.40
N PRO A 335 5.93 -12.12 -4.19
CA PRO A 335 4.80 -11.36 -4.78
C PRO A 335 3.91 -10.62 -3.76
N GLU A 336 3.89 -11.05 -2.50
CA GLU A 336 3.21 -10.39 -1.39
C GLU A 336 3.91 -9.08 -0.97
N ASN A 337 5.25 -9.04 -1.11
CA ASN A 337 6.10 -7.90 -0.75
C ASN A 337 6.35 -6.94 -1.94
N ILE A 338 5.59 -7.09 -3.02
CA ILE A 338 5.54 -6.13 -4.14
C ILE A 338 4.13 -5.53 -4.21
N LEU A 339 4.05 -4.21 -4.07
CA LEU A 339 2.79 -3.46 -4.14
C LEU A 339 2.66 -2.74 -5.49
N LEU A 340 1.44 -2.61 -5.99
CA LEU A 340 1.09 -1.99 -7.27
C LEU A 340 0.40 -0.63 -7.03
N SER A 341 0.78 0.41 -7.78
CA SER A 341 0.24 1.76 -7.54
C SER A 341 -1.23 1.91 -7.96
N SER A 342 -1.68 1.13 -8.95
CA SER A 342 -3.07 1.12 -9.43
C SER A 342 -3.55 -0.29 -9.77
N HIS A 343 -4.85 -0.42 -10.07
CA HIS A 343 -5.42 -1.67 -10.58
C HIS A 343 -5.17 -1.90 -12.09
N GLU A 344 -4.50 -0.97 -12.76
CA GLU A 344 -4.15 -1.10 -14.18
C GLU A 344 -2.90 -1.98 -14.36
N ASP A 345 -2.70 -2.51 -15.56
CA ASP A 345 -1.56 -3.39 -15.88
C ASP A 345 -0.27 -2.62 -16.22
N ILE A 346 -0.38 -1.34 -16.61
CA ILE A 346 0.75 -0.41 -16.73
C ILE A 346 0.75 0.46 -15.48
N CYS A 347 1.51 0.08 -14.46
CA CYS A 347 1.61 0.83 -13.21
C CYS A 347 3.01 0.75 -12.57
N LEU A 348 3.26 1.65 -11.62
CA LEU A 348 4.48 1.68 -10.81
C LEU A 348 4.39 0.58 -9.73
N ILE A 349 5.44 -0.23 -9.61
CA ILE A 349 5.58 -1.21 -8.53
C ILE A 349 6.46 -0.63 -7.42
N LYS A 350 6.21 -1.01 -6.17
CA LYS A 350 7.12 -0.71 -5.04
C LYS A 350 7.39 -1.96 -4.20
N VAL A 351 8.67 -2.20 -3.91
CA VAL A 351 9.10 -3.22 -2.94
C VAL A 351 8.85 -2.70 -1.51
N THR A 352 8.41 -3.58 -0.61
CA THR A 352 8.09 -3.28 0.79
C THR A 352 8.49 -4.43 1.73
N ASP A 353 8.34 -4.20 3.04
CA ASP A 353 8.57 -5.17 4.13
C ASP A 353 10.04 -5.58 4.34
N PHE A 354 10.84 -4.63 4.84
CA PHE A 354 12.27 -4.80 5.11
C PHE A 354 12.58 -5.52 6.44
N ASN A 355 11.57 -6.12 7.08
CA ASN A 355 11.66 -6.86 8.34
C ASN A 355 12.74 -7.96 8.39
N GLN A 356 13.14 -8.49 7.24
CA GLN A 356 14.15 -9.55 7.10
C GLN A 356 15.48 -9.08 6.50
N SER A 357 15.52 -7.81 6.08
CA SER A 357 16.62 -7.20 5.34
C SER A 357 17.82 -6.94 6.24
N ARG A 358 19.00 -6.77 5.63
CA ARG A 358 20.25 -6.49 6.37
C ARG A 358 21.10 -5.45 5.67
N ILE A 359 21.79 -4.66 6.49
CA ILE A 359 22.85 -3.73 6.08
C ILE A 359 24.19 -4.47 6.20
N LEU A 360 24.99 -4.48 5.13
CA LEU A 360 26.21 -5.29 5.02
C LEU A 360 27.33 -4.91 6.00
N GLU A 361 27.33 -3.69 6.53
CA GLU A 361 28.33 -3.25 7.51
C GLU A 361 28.13 -3.89 8.90
N GLU A 362 26.94 -4.40 9.24
CA GLU A 362 26.68 -4.98 10.57
C GLU A 362 27.12 -6.47 10.63
N SER A 363 28.44 -6.69 10.55
CA SER A 363 29.06 -7.99 10.34
C SER A 363 29.04 -8.93 11.57
N LEU A 364 27.86 -9.46 11.93
CA LEU A 364 27.73 -10.66 12.77
C LEU A 364 26.71 -11.65 12.19
N LEU A 365 27.14 -12.91 12.10
CA LEU A 365 26.47 -13.97 11.33
C LEU A 365 25.27 -14.59 12.04
N MET A 366 24.23 -13.80 12.33
CA MET A 366 22.99 -14.32 12.94
C MET A 366 22.24 -15.23 11.95
N ARG A 367 22.28 -16.54 12.24
CA ARG A 367 21.57 -17.61 11.54
C ARG A 367 20.07 -17.46 11.80
N SER A 368 19.26 -17.35 10.75
CA SER A 368 17.79 -17.36 10.87
C SER A 368 17.19 -17.92 9.59
N LEU A 369 16.47 -19.04 9.70
CA LEU A 369 15.69 -19.64 8.62
C LEU A 369 14.32 -18.94 8.59
N CYS A 370 14.26 -17.79 7.93
CA CYS A 370 13.07 -16.95 7.85
C CYS A 370 12.80 -16.57 6.39
N GLY A 371 11.52 -16.43 6.03
CA GLY A 371 11.04 -16.36 4.64
C GLY A 371 10.24 -17.61 4.23
N THR A 372 9.37 -17.46 3.24
CA THR A 372 8.53 -18.56 2.71
C THR A 372 9.42 -19.56 1.95
N PRO A 373 9.43 -20.87 2.29
CA PRO A 373 10.47 -21.80 1.83
C PRO A 373 10.59 -21.93 0.31
N SER A 374 9.50 -21.75 -0.45
CA SER A 374 9.49 -21.78 -1.92
C SER A 374 10.30 -20.67 -2.61
N TYR A 375 10.68 -19.60 -1.89
CA TYR A 375 11.43 -18.45 -2.42
C TYR A 375 12.88 -18.37 -1.91
N LEU A 376 13.27 -19.25 -0.98
CA LEU A 376 14.62 -19.28 -0.41
C LEU A 376 15.64 -19.85 -1.40
N ALA A 377 16.84 -19.27 -1.41
CA ALA A 377 17.94 -19.71 -2.26
C ALA A 377 18.68 -20.94 -1.69
N PRO A 378 19.26 -21.83 -2.52
CA PRO A 378 19.89 -23.08 -2.07
C PRO A 378 20.96 -22.90 -0.99
N GLU A 379 21.77 -21.85 -1.10
CA GLU A 379 22.85 -21.51 -0.16
C GLU A 379 22.36 -21.19 1.26
N VAL A 380 21.10 -20.75 1.41
CA VAL A 380 20.45 -20.53 2.70
C VAL A 380 20.31 -21.85 3.48
N PHE A 381 20.21 -22.98 2.77
CA PHE A 381 20.16 -24.32 3.36
C PHE A 381 21.54 -24.94 3.56
N THR A 382 22.53 -24.63 2.70
CA THR A 382 23.88 -25.23 2.75
C THR A 382 24.91 -24.45 3.59
N GLN A 383 24.52 -23.31 4.18
CA GLN A 383 25.25 -22.54 5.20
C GLN A 383 26.53 -21.80 4.70
N ALA A 384 26.85 -21.86 3.40
CA ALA A 384 27.93 -21.06 2.81
C ALA A 384 27.54 -19.58 2.77
N SER A 385 28.25 -18.72 3.52
CA SER A 385 27.93 -17.30 3.64
C SER A 385 29.18 -16.41 3.54
N THR A 386 29.30 -15.74 2.40
CA THR A 386 30.22 -14.63 2.14
C THR A 386 29.42 -13.41 1.68
N THR A 387 30.04 -12.24 1.64
CA THR A 387 29.38 -10.99 1.23
C THR A 387 28.78 -11.10 -0.18
N GLY A 388 29.48 -11.74 -1.12
CA GLY A 388 29.00 -11.95 -2.49
C GLY A 388 27.80 -12.90 -2.57
N TYR A 389 27.86 -14.03 -1.86
CA TYR A 389 26.73 -14.98 -1.78
C TYR A 389 25.47 -14.36 -1.18
N SER A 390 25.62 -13.33 -0.32
CA SER A 390 24.49 -12.66 0.30
C SER A 390 23.63 -11.87 -0.70
N LEU A 391 24.25 -11.24 -1.72
CA LEU A 391 23.52 -10.51 -2.78
C LEU A 391 22.79 -11.48 -3.74
N ALA A 392 23.38 -12.64 -4.00
CA ALA A 392 22.83 -13.64 -4.91
C ALA A 392 21.49 -14.24 -4.45
N VAL A 393 21.17 -14.17 -3.14
CA VAL A 393 19.88 -14.60 -2.59
C VAL A 393 18.72 -13.82 -3.21
N ASP A 394 18.84 -12.48 -3.29
CA ASP A 394 17.80 -11.63 -3.88
C ASP A 394 17.62 -11.94 -5.37
N CYS A 395 18.70 -12.25 -6.10
CA CYS A 395 18.65 -12.67 -7.51
C CYS A 395 17.86 -13.98 -7.70
N TRP A 396 18.02 -14.95 -6.81
CA TRP A 396 17.24 -16.20 -6.83
C TRP A 396 15.77 -15.94 -6.56
N SER A 397 15.44 -15.18 -5.51
CA SER A 397 14.05 -14.86 -5.17
C SER A 397 13.35 -14.05 -6.28
N LEU A 398 14.08 -13.16 -6.97
CA LEU A 398 13.63 -12.53 -8.22
C LEU A 398 13.37 -13.55 -9.35
N GLY A 399 14.23 -14.57 -9.51
CA GLY A 399 14.00 -15.67 -10.45
C GLY A 399 12.73 -16.47 -10.17
N VAL A 400 12.45 -16.76 -8.88
CA VAL A 400 11.22 -17.42 -8.44
C VAL A 400 10.00 -16.53 -8.70
N LEU A 401 10.09 -15.24 -8.39
CA LEU A 401 9.02 -14.27 -8.60
C LEU A 401 8.70 -14.09 -10.10
N LEU A 402 9.72 -14.02 -10.94
CA LEU A 402 9.58 -13.96 -12.40
C LEU A 402 8.92 -15.21 -12.96
N PHE A 403 9.32 -16.40 -12.50
CA PHE A 403 8.68 -17.67 -12.84
C PHE A 403 7.17 -17.63 -12.51
N VAL A 404 6.83 -17.25 -11.27
CA VAL A 404 5.44 -17.15 -10.78
C VAL A 404 4.61 -16.18 -11.64
N CYS A 405 5.15 -15.02 -12.00
CA CYS A 405 4.43 -14.03 -12.82
C CYS A 405 4.14 -14.53 -14.25
N LEU A 406 5.11 -15.19 -14.89
CA LEU A 406 5.02 -15.67 -16.28
C LEU A 406 4.03 -16.84 -16.47
N CYS A 407 3.84 -17.69 -15.46
CA CYS A 407 3.04 -18.92 -15.63
C CYS A 407 2.00 -19.23 -14.54
N GLY A 408 2.02 -18.52 -13.40
CA GLY A 408 0.98 -18.60 -12.35
C GLY A 408 1.12 -19.74 -11.35
N TYR A 409 2.29 -20.35 -11.21
CA TYR A 409 2.58 -21.39 -10.22
C TYR A 409 4.06 -21.30 -9.78
N PRO A 410 4.43 -21.74 -8.58
CA PRO A 410 5.83 -21.70 -8.12
C PRO A 410 6.70 -22.74 -8.86
N PRO A 411 8.00 -22.47 -9.06
CA PRO A 411 8.93 -23.42 -9.70
C PRO A 411 9.12 -24.72 -8.91
N PHE A 412 9.03 -24.64 -7.57
CA PHE A 412 9.18 -25.76 -6.64
C PHE A 412 7.86 -26.01 -5.91
N HIS A 413 7.37 -27.26 -5.94
CA HIS A 413 6.10 -27.65 -5.33
C HIS A 413 6.08 -29.15 -5.02
N GLU A 414 5.40 -29.54 -3.95
CA GLU A 414 5.28 -30.96 -3.54
C GLU A 414 4.69 -31.84 -4.65
N SER A 415 3.80 -31.29 -5.48
CA SER A 415 3.15 -32.02 -6.58
C SER A 415 4.02 -32.27 -7.82
N PHE A 416 5.24 -31.69 -7.90
CA PHE A 416 6.12 -31.86 -9.07
C PHE A 416 7.18 -32.95 -8.90
N GLY A 417 7.36 -33.50 -7.70
CA GLY A 417 8.34 -34.54 -7.42
C GLY A 417 7.90 -35.47 -6.30
N ARG A 418 8.74 -36.45 -5.96
CA ARG A 418 8.59 -37.27 -4.74
C ARG A 418 9.39 -36.72 -3.55
N GLN A 419 10.29 -35.76 -3.82
CA GLN A 419 11.18 -35.15 -2.85
C GLN A 419 10.56 -33.86 -2.27
N PRO A 420 10.86 -33.50 -1.00
CA PRO A 420 10.39 -32.26 -0.39
C PRO A 420 10.91 -31.01 -1.15
N ILE A 421 10.17 -29.90 -1.04
CA ILE A 421 10.48 -28.63 -1.73
C ILE A 421 11.94 -28.18 -1.49
N SER A 422 12.45 -28.34 -0.27
CA SER A 422 13.84 -28.01 0.07
C SER A 422 14.87 -28.79 -0.75
N GLU A 423 14.61 -30.07 -1.05
CA GLU A 423 15.52 -30.87 -1.87
C GLU A 423 15.40 -30.51 -3.36
N GLN A 424 14.19 -30.19 -3.85
CA GLN A 424 14.00 -29.65 -5.21
C GLN A 424 14.79 -28.35 -5.41
N ILE A 425 14.76 -27.45 -4.41
CA ILE A 425 15.53 -26.20 -4.38
C ILE A 425 17.04 -26.48 -4.38
N ILE A 426 17.54 -27.32 -3.44
CA ILE A 426 18.97 -27.65 -3.31
C ILE A 426 19.54 -28.26 -4.60
N ARG A 427 18.74 -29.02 -5.36
CA ARG A 427 19.11 -29.60 -6.65
C ARG A 427 18.92 -28.67 -7.85
N GLY A 428 18.18 -27.57 -7.70
CA GLY A 428 17.75 -26.72 -8.82
C GLY A 428 16.73 -27.39 -9.76
N GLU A 429 16.08 -28.47 -9.32
CA GLU A 429 15.16 -29.27 -10.14
C GLU A 429 13.76 -28.63 -10.19
N PHE A 430 13.53 -27.71 -11.15
CA PHE A 430 12.22 -27.09 -11.40
C PHE A 430 11.65 -27.43 -12.79
N THR A 431 10.31 -27.51 -12.90
CA THR A 431 9.62 -27.94 -14.13
C THR A 431 8.93 -26.80 -14.86
N MET A 432 9.43 -26.42 -16.04
CA MET A 432 8.72 -25.54 -16.98
C MET A 432 7.62 -26.31 -17.74
N VAL A 433 6.43 -26.48 -17.13
CA VAL A 433 5.31 -27.24 -17.71
C VAL A 433 4.93 -26.72 -19.12
N PRO A 434 5.05 -27.52 -20.19
CA PRO A 434 4.94 -27.02 -21.57
C PRO A 434 3.62 -26.33 -21.91
N SER A 435 2.50 -26.82 -21.38
CA SER A 435 1.16 -26.24 -21.65
C SER A 435 1.04 -24.79 -21.19
N LYS A 436 1.74 -24.40 -20.11
CA LYS A 436 1.82 -23.03 -19.59
C LYS A 436 2.92 -22.22 -20.28
N TRP A 437 4.12 -22.80 -20.41
CA TRP A 437 5.29 -22.10 -20.95
C TRP A 437 5.31 -21.95 -22.48
N ARG A 438 4.35 -22.54 -23.22
CA ARG A 438 4.28 -22.48 -24.69
C ARG A 438 4.33 -21.05 -25.28
N HIS A 439 3.70 -20.09 -24.61
CA HIS A 439 3.54 -18.71 -25.10
C HIS A 439 4.62 -17.74 -24.58
N VAL A 440 5.47 -18.18 -23.65
CA VAL A 440 6.55 -17.37 -23.07
C VAL A 440 7.78 -17.42 -24.00
N SER A 441 8.44 -16.28 -24.23
CA SER A 441 9.59 -16.17 -25.13
C SER A 441 10.80 -17.02 -24.69
N ALA A 442 11.68 -17.32 -25.65
CA ALA A 442 12.95 -17.99 -25.35
C ALA A 442 13.85 -17.13 -24.44
N GLN A 443 13.80 -15.80 -24.58
CA GLN A 443 14.58 -14.86 -23.80
C GLN A 443 14.11 -14.80 -22.33
N ALA A 444 12.80 -14.72 -22.07
CA ALA A 444 12.24 -14.78 -20.72
C ALA A 444 12.61 -16.10 -20.01
N LYS A 445 12.50 -17.23 -20.73
CA LYS A 445 12.92 -18.56 -20.23
C LYS A 445 14.42 -18.62 -19.90
N ASP A 446 15.26 -17.89 -20.63
CA ASP A 446 16.71 -17.83 -20.39
C ASP A 446 17.03 -17.04 -19.12
N VAL A 447 16.43 -15.86 -18.92
CA VAL A 447 16.56 -15.08 -17.66
C VAL A 447 16.18 -15.92 -16.45
N VAL A 448 15.02 -16.61 -16.51
CA VAL A 448 14.56 -17.49 -15.43
C VAL A 448 15.57 -18.60 -15.10
N ARG A 449 16.15 -19.26 -16.10
CA ARG A 449 17.16 -20.32 -15.86
C ARG A 449 18.46 -19.78 -15.29
N ARG A 450 18.90 -18.59 -15.69
CA ARG A 450 20.15 -17.97 -15.21
C ARG A 450 20.01 -17.35 -13.82
N LEU A 451 18.80 -17.00 -13.38
CA LEU A 451 18.52 -16.59 -12.00
C LEU A 451 18.31 -17.79 -11.07
N LEU A 452 17.70 -18.88 -11.55
CA LEU A 452 17.50 -20.13 -10.82
C LEU A 452 18.70 -21.10 -10.94
N VAL A 453 19.91 -20.56 -10.85
CA VAL A 453 21.16 -21.34 -10.78
C VAL A 453 21.50 -21.64 -9.32
N VAL A 454 21.81 -22.91 -9.02
CA VAL A 454 22.11 -23.36 -7.65
C VAL A 454 23.37 -22.69 -7.12
N GLU A 455 24.48 -22.79 -7.85
CA GLU A 455 25.76 -22.16 -7.49
C GLU A 455 25.63 -20.63 -7.51
N PRO A 456 25.77 -19.93 -6.36
CA PRO A 456 25.54 -18.50 -6.31
C PRO A 456 26.57 -17.67 -7.09
N SER A 457 27.78 -18.19 -7.37
CA SER A 457 28.77 -17.48 -8.19
C SER A 457 28.49 -17.51 -9.70
N ASP A 458 27.77 -18.54 -10.19
CA ASP A 458 27.34 -18.65 -11.59
C ASP A 458 25.96 -17.98 -11.84
N ARG A 459 25.28 -17.54 -10.77
CA ARG A 459 23.94 -16.96 -10.82
C ARG A 459 23.97 -15.55 -11.41
N LEU A 460 22.97 -15.24 -12.26
CA LEU A 460 22.86 -13.94 -12.93
C LEU A 460 22.71 -12.79 -11.92
N SER A 461 23.63 -11.82 -11.98
CA SER A 461 23.54 -10.59 -11.19
C SER A 461 22.43 -9.66 -11.68
N ILE A 462 22.07 -8.66 -10.87
CA ILE A 462 21.07 -7.65 -11.23
C ILE A 462 21.51 -6.86 -12.48
N GLU A 463 22.80 -6.53 -12.59
CA GLU A 463 23.40 -5.88 -13.76
C GLU A 463 23.31 -6.77 -15.00
N GLY A 464 23.62 -8.07 -14.87
CA GLY A 464 23.52 -9.04 -15.95
C GLY A 464 22.08 -9.28 -16.41
N ALA A 465 21.11 -9.20 -15.49
CA ALA A 465 19.69 -9.28 -15.81
C ALA A 465 19.21 -8.00 -16.54
N LEU A 466 19.61 -6.81 -16.08
CA LEU A 466 19.31 -5.53 -16.73
C LEU A 466 19.94 -5.42 -18.14
N GLN A 467 21.11 -6.04 -18.36
CA GLN A 467 21.79 -6.11 -19.66
C GLN A 467 21.30 -7.26 -20.56
N HIS A 468 20.44 -8.16 -20.05
CA HIS A 468 20.00 -9.32 -20.82
C HIS A 468 19.15 -8.88 -22.04
N PRO A 469 19.23 -9.56 -23.20
CA PRO A 469 18.41 -9.28 -24.38
C PRO A 469 16.90 -9.21 -24.14
N TRP A 470 16.36 -9.85 -23.09
CA TRP A 470 14.95 -9.72 -22.72
C TRP A 470 14.57 -8.31 -22.21
N MET A 471 15.50 -7.64 -21.52
CA MET A 471 15.35 -6.29 -20.97
C MET A 471 15.67 -5.17 -21.97
N GLN A 472 16.27 -5.48 -23.12
CA GLN A 472 16.59 -4.50 -24.17
C GLN A 472 15.33 -4.20 -25.00
N ASP A 473 14.46 -3.38 -24.41
CA ASP A 473 13.12 -3.05 -24.89
C ASP A 473 12.86 -1.57 -24.61
N ASP A 474 13.15 -0.73 -25.62
CA ASP A 474 13.12 0.72 -25.47
C ASP A 474 11.73 1.26 -25.08
N GLU A 475 10.65 0.58 -25.49
CA GLU A 475 9.27 1.00 -25.19
C GLU A 475 8.91 0.68 -23.74
N MET A 476 9.25 -0.51 -23.25
CA MET A 476 9.13 -0.88 -21.85
C MET A 476 10.01 0.02 -20.97
N GLN A 477 11.26 0.29 -21.36
CA GLN A 477 12.18 1.15 -20.60
C GLN A 477 11.68 2.60 -20.53
N ARG A 478 11.17 3.17 -21.63
CA ARG A 478 10.54 4.51 -21.62
C ARG A 478 9.28 4.54 -20.74
N THR A 479 8.45 3.51 -20.83
CA THR A 479 7.24 3.38 -19.99
C THR A 479 7.60 3.32 -18.50
N ALA A 480 8.60 2.51 -18.14
CA ALA A 480 9.13 2.44 -16.77
C ALA A 480 9.70 3.79 -16.31
N HIS A 481 10.47 4.49 -17.15
CA HIS A 481 11.02 5.80 -16.82
C HIS A 481 9.91 6.83 -16.51
N THR A 482 8.86 6.92 -17.34
CA THR A 482 7.73 7.84 -17.11
C THR A 482 6.93 7.50 -15.85
N LEU A 483 6.84 6.22 -15.48
CA LEU A 483 6.21 5.78 -14.23
C LEU A 483 7.08 6.07 -12.99
N MET A 484 8.40 5.90 -13.11
CA MET A 484 9.38 6.12 -12.03
C MET A 484 9.66 7.60 -11.77
N PHE A 485 9.68 8.39 -12.84
CA PHE A 485 9.98 9.83 -12.83
C PHE A 485 8.88 10.55 -13.62
N PRO A 486 7.67 10.68 -13.04
CA PRO A 486 6.60 11.45 -13.67
C PRO A 486 7.08 12.91 -13.86
N PRO A 487 6.79 13.55 -15.00
CA PRO A 487 7.13 14.95 -15.19
C PRO A 487 6.40 15.81 -14.17
N ASP A 488 7.09 16.84 -13.68
CA ASP A 488 6.58 17.72 -12.63
C ASP A 488 5.24 18.36 -13.05
N ALA A 489 4.23 18.33 -12.18
CA ALA A 489 2.87 18.71 -12.57
C ALA A 489 2.78 20.16 -13.08
N ALA A 490 3.62 21.04 -12.51
CA ALA A 490 3.77 22.43 -12.93
C ALA A 490 4.30 22.60 -14.37
N ALA A 491 5.04 21.62 -14.91
CA ALA A 491 5.50 21.65 -16.30
C ALA A 491 4.38 21.28 -17.29
N MET A 492 3.51 20.33 -16.94
CA MET A 492 2.38 19.94 -17.81
C MET A 492 1.30 21.02 -17.90
N GLU A 493 1.07 21.81 -16.84
CA GLU A 493 0.20 22.99 -16.92
C GLU A 493 0.79 24.11 -17.81
N ALA A 494 2.11 24.22 -17.88
CA ALA A 494 2.78 25.23 -18.72
C ALA A 494 2.66 24.92 -20.22
N GLU A 495 2.78 23.65 -20.65
CA GLU A 495 2.65 23.26 -22.06
C GLU A 495 1.19 23.14 -22.55
N SER A 496 0.23 22.93 -21.65
CA SER A 496 -1.20 22.78 -22.00
C SER A 496 -1.97 24.11 -22.09
N ALA A 497 -1.35 25.24 -21.72
CA ALA A 497 -1.95 26.56 -21.82
C ALA A 497 -2.16 27.01 -23.28
N PRO A 498 -3.40 27.22 -23.77
CA PRO A 498 -3.64 27.60 -25.15
C PRO A 498 -3.11 29.02 -25.42
N GLY A 499 -2.10 29.11 -26.29
CA GLY A 499 -1.37 30.34 -26.58
C GLY A 499 -2.29 31.51 -26.93
N ARG A 500 -2.19 32.61 -26.16
CA ARG A 500 -2.92 33.86 -26.41
C ARG A 500 -2.62 34.35 -27.82
N LYS A 501 -3.60 34.26 -28.72
CA LYS A 501 -3.56 34.88 -30.05
C LYS A 501 -3.30 36.38 -29.88
N ARG A 502 -2.09 36.82 -30.22
CA ARG A 502 -1.77 38.24 -30.37
C ARG A 502 -2.50 38.73 -31.62
N TRP A 503 -3.60 39.43 -31.41
CA TRP A 503 -4.27 40.16 -32.48
C TRP A 503 -3.25 41.11 -33.12
N ARG A 504 -3.21 41.10 -34.45
CA ARG A 504 -2.46 42.04 -35.28
C ARG A 504 -3.49 42.74 -36.12
N GLU A 505 -3.54 44.06 -36.01
CA GLU A 505 -4.46 44.87 -36.79
C GLU A 505 -4.13 44.76 -38.29
N GLU A 506 -5.18 44.87 -39.10
CA GLU A 506 -5.10 44.88 -40.57
C GLU A 506 -4.81 46.31 -41.04
N ASP A 507 -3.97 46.43 -42.06
CA ASP A 507 -3.85 47.61 -42.93
C ASP A 507 -3.53 47.10 -44.34
N GLU A 508 -3.94 47.82 -45.38
CA GLU A 508 -4.37 47.23 -46.64
C GLU A 508 -3.34 47.23 -47.80
N GLU A 509 -3.78 46.59 -48.91
CA GLU A 509 -3.48 46.90 -50.33
C GLU A 509 -2.26 46.34 -51.08
N GLU A 510 -2.45 46.37 -52.42
CA GLU A 510 -1.55 46.14 -53.56
C GLU A 510 -1.04 44.71 -53.87
N VAL A 511 -1.52 44.20 -55.03
CA VAL A 511 -1.12 42.97 -55.72
C VAL A 511 -1.04 43.33 -57.21
N PRO A 512 0.10 43.14 -57.92
CA PRO A 512 0.15 41.97 -58.83
C PRO A 512 1.54 41.41 -59.25
N SER A 513 1.54 40.10 -59.58
CA SER A 513 2.48 39.39 -60.48
C SER A 513 3.94 39.17 -60.02
N GLY A 514 4.68 38.15 -60.48
CA GLY A 514 4.25 36.94 -61.22
C GLY A 514 5.38 36.15 -61.91
N LYS A 515 5.25 34.81 -61.90
CA LYS A 515 5.99 33.77 -62.70
C LYS A 515 7.45 33.40 -62.32
N ARG A 516 7.69 32.07 -62.42
CA ARG A 516 8.92 31.34 -62.84
C ARG A 516 10.18 31.26 -61.94
N SER A 517 10.28 30.11 -61.25
CA SER A 517 11.26 29.01 -61.47
C SER A 517 12.81 29.19 -61.37
N GLN A 518 13.38 28.30 -60.53
CA GLN A 518 14.67 27.58 -60.62
C GLN A 518 15.99 28.16 -60.01
N ALA A 519 16.52 27.38 -59.04
CA ALA A 519 17.94 27.13 -58.69
C ALA A 519 18.80 28.28 -58.12
N PRO A 520 19.98 27.98 -57.50
CA PRO A 520 20.36 26.87 -56.62
C PRO A 520 20.79 27.37 -55.20
N PRO A 521 21.11 26.49 -54.21
CA PRO A 521 21.52 26.95 -52.87
C PRO A 521 23.01 27.41 -52.80
N PRO A 522 23.35 28.42 -51.97
CA PRO A 522 24.72 28.82 -51.69
C PRO A 522 25.37 28.03 -50.52
N ALA A 523 26.70 27.96 -50.59
CA ALA A 523 27.63 27.15 -49.80
C ALA A 523 27.50 27.11 -48.26
N GLU A 524 28.01 26.00 -47.70
CA GLU A 524 28.31 25.82 -46.28
C GLU A 524 29.39 26.80 -45.77
N VAL A 525 29.33 27.15 -44.49
CA VAL A 525 30.48 27.68 -43.74
C VAL A 525 30.77 26.72 -42.59
N GLN A 526 31.94 26.08 -42.62
CA GLN A 526 32.34 25.09 -41.62
C GLN A 526 32.73 25.76 -40.29
N ALA A 527 32.25 25.21 -39.17
CA ALA A 527 32.74 25.55 -37.84
C ALA A 527 34.01 24.73 -37.51
N PRO A 528 34.99 25.28 -36.77
CA PRO A 528 36.19 24.56 -36.38
C PRO A 528 35.90 23.47 -35.32
N PRO A 529 36.69 22.37 -35.30
CA PRO A 529 36.50 21.30 -34.31
C PRO A 529 36.97 21.71 -32.90
N PRO A 530 36.36 21.17 -31.83
CA PRO A 530 36.84 21.36 -30.46
C PRO A 530 38.14 20.56 -30.21
N ALA A 531 38.95 21.04 -29.26
CA ALA A 531 40.25 20.47 -28.95
C ALA A 531 40.18 19.16 -28.13
N GLU A 532 41.15 18.28 -28.34
CA GLU A 532 41.33 17.05 -27.55
C GLU A 532 41.74 17.37 -26.10
N VAL A 533 41.05 16.78 -25.12
CA VAL A 533 41.47 16.80 -23.72
C VAL A 533 42.22 15.50 -23.43
N GLN A 534 43.54 15.59 -23.28
CA GLN A 534 44.38 14.43 -22.95
C GLN A 534 44.13 13.97 -21.51
N ALA A 535 43.87 12.67 -21.34
CA ALA A 535 43.78 12.04 -20.02
C ALA A 535 45.18 11.76 -19.44
N PRO A 536 45.38 11.86 -18.11
CA PRO A 536 46.64 11.53 -17.47
C PRO A 536 46.91 10.00 -17.49
N PRO A 537 48.19 9.57 -17.53
CA PRO A 537 48.55 8.15 -17.56
C PRO A 537 48.29 7.44 -16.21
N PRO A 538 48.10 6.12 -16.21
CA PRO A 538 47.87 5.34 -14.99
C PRO A 538 49.12 5.23 -14.11
N ALA A 539 48.93 5.20 -12.79
CA ALA A 539 50.01 5.00 -11.83
C ALA A 539 50.47 3.53 -11.77
N GLU A 540 51.78 3.32 -11.61
CA GLU A 540 52.39 1.98 -11.58
C GLU A 540 52.06 1.20 -10.30
N VAL A 541 51.74 -0.08 -10.45
CA VAL A 541 51.49 -1.00 -9.33
C VAL A 541 52.82 -1.54 -8.79
N GLN A 542 53.32 -0.95 -7.70
CA GLN A 542 54.45 -1.54 -6.97
C GLN A 542 53.98 -2.73 -6.11
N ALA A 543 54.47 -3.93 -6.45
CA ALA A 543 54.15 -5.16 -5.73
C ALA A 543 54.74 -5.17 -4.31
N ARG A 544 53.92 -5.53 -3.32
CA ARG A 544 54.41 -5.93 -1.99
C ARG A 544 54.81 -7.42 -2.01
N PRO A 545 55.86 -7.83 -1.28
CA PRO A 545 56.19 -9.24 -1.10
C PRO A 545 55.10 -9.96 -0.30
N PRO A 546 54.93 -11.29 -0.49
CA PRO A 546 53.97 -12.08 0.27
C PRO A 546 54.37 -12.18 1.75
N ALA A 547 53.37 -12.11 2.65
CA ALA A 547 53.57 -12.41 4.07
C ALA A 547 53.62 -13.93 4.30
N GLU A 548 54.36 -14.35 5.33
CA GLU A 548 54.54 -15.76 5.66
C GLU A 548 53.24 -16.40 6.18
N VAL A 549 52.95 -17.62 5.71
CA VAL A 549 51.82 -18.42 6.20
C VAL A 549 52.24 -19.10 7.49
N GLN A 550 51.81 -18.56 8.64
CA GLN A 550 51.85 -19.31 9.89
C GLN A 550 50.80 -20.42 9.88
N ALA A 551 51.23 -21.66 10.09
CA ALA A 551 50.34 -22.80 10.13
C ALA A 551 49.47 -22.80 11.40
N PRO A 552 48.19 -23.21 11.35
CA PRO A 552 47.37 -23.39 12.53
C PRO A 552 47.90 -24.56 13.39
N PRO A 553 47.72 -24.51 14.72
CA PRO A 553 48.06 -25.64 15.60
C PRO A 553 47.17 -26.86 15.32
N PRO A 554 47.64 -28.08 15.62
CA PRO A 554 46.87 -29.31 15.39
C PRO A 554 45.63 -29.37 16.28
N ALA A 555 44.54 -29.93 15.76
CA ALA A 555 43.28 -30.07 16.48
C ALA A 555 43.37 -31.11 17.62
N GLU A 556 42.79 -30.80 18.77
CA GLU A 556 42.60 -31.78 19.84
C GLU A 556 41.56 -32.84 19.44
N VAL A 557 41.87 -34.11 19.72
CA VAL A 557 40.98 -35.23 19.44
C VAL A 557 39.94 -35.34 20.55
N GLN A 558 38.73 -34.82 20.29
CA GLN A 558 37.58 -35.14 21.14
C GLN A 558 37.18 -36.60 20.95
N ALA A 559 37.13 -37.36 22.05
CA ALA A 559 36.65 -38.73 22.06
C ALA A 559 35.13 -38.79 21.83
N PRO A 560 34.59 -39.83 21.16
CA PRO A 560 33.16 -39.99 20.99
C PRO A 560 32.48 -40.29 22.34
N PRO A 561 31.24 -39.82 22.58
CA PRO A 561 30.45 -40.24 23.72
C PRO A 561 30.09 -41.73 23.63
N PRO A 562 29.86 -42.42 24.76
CA PRO A 562 29.40 -43.80 24.77
C PRO A 562 27.99 -43.92 24.17
N ALA A 563 27.68 -45.08 23.59
CA ALA A 563 26.31 -45.40 23.21
C ALA A 563 25.49 -45.71 24.47
N GLU A 564 24.27 -45.17 24.56
CA GLU A 564 23.27 -45.63 25.53
C GLU A 564 22.47 -46.80 24.94
N ASP A 565 22.12 -47.75 25.80
CA ASP A 565 21.52 -49.04 25.42
C ASP A 565 20.03 -48.93 25.03
N GLN A 566 19.56 -49.97 24.34
CA GLN A 566 18.16 -50.15 24.00
C GLN A 566 17.33 -50.57 25.23
N LEU A 567 16.18 -49.92 25.46
CA LEU A 567 14.97 -50.51 26.07
C LEU A 567 13.72 -49.68 25.78
#